data_AF-A0A839F0V2-F1
#
_entry.id   AF-A0A839F0V2-F1
#
_cell.length_a   1.000
_cell.length_b   1.000
_cell.length_c   1.000
_cell.angle_alpha   90.00
_cell.angle_beta   90.00
_cell.angle_gamma   90.00
#
_symmetry.space_group_name_H-M   'P 1'
#
loop_
_entity.id
_entity.type
_entity.pdbx_description
1 polymer ?
#
loop_
_entity_poly.entity_id
_entity_poly.type
_entity_poly.pdbx_seq_one_letter_code
_entity_poly.pdbx_strand_id
1 'polypeptide(L)'
;MADYSVKWTEARCTPMHVWQRPLPQELALMKATLPSVLAILLFADCSLACEHDLSGVWKSDADASMSFNRANAKLQSKTDAFLAALLGHLTLTFAGHELHEVMPDIEVPVAGQSKPFSGSDKRKPYKILFCSASMIVWSAKRSFAEGEEATTFNFVDADTFWVYAGSTEPGLPDLHAREYFRRVR
;
A
#
# COMPACT_ATOMS: atom_id res chain seq x y z
N MET A 1 -29.15 -91.49 23.18
CA MET A 1 -30.59 -91.67 23.45
C MET A 1 -30.98 -90.69 24.54
N ALA A 2 -31.61 -89.58 24.17
CA ALA A 2 -32.55 -88.77 24.97
C ALA A 2 -32.76 -87.44 24.24
N ASP A 3 -33.94 -87.36 23.64
CA ASP A 3 -34.56 -86.22 22.98
C ASP A 3 -35.08 -85.25 24.05
N TYR A 4 -34.85 -83.94 23.87
CA TYR A 4 -35.49 -82.89 24.64
C TYR A 4 -35.82 -81.72 23.72
N SER A 5 -37.01 -81.81 23.12
CA SER A 5 -37.69 -80.70 22.46
C SER A 5 -38.20 -79.69 23.51
N VAL A 6 -37.73 -78.45 23.42
CA VAL A 6 -38.26 -77.30 24.19
C VAL A 6 -39.15 -76.46 23.27
N LYS A 7 -40.44 -76.36 23.61
CA LYS A 7 -41.39 -75.46 22.97
C LYS A 7 -41.24 -74.05 23.55
N TRP A 8 -41.01 -73.07 22.68
CA TRP A 8 -41.06 -71.65 23.03
C TRP A 8 -42.35 -71.03 22.51
N THR A 9 -43.09 -70.41 23.42
CA THR A 9 -44.30 -69.65 23.19
C THR A 9 -43.97 -68.24 22.71
N GLU A 10 -44.66 -67.78 21.67
CA GLU A 10 -44.54 -66.45 21.08
C GLU A 10 -45.03 -65.36 22.05
N ALA A 11 -44.11 -64.48 22.48
CA ALA A 11 -44.46 -63.24 23.15
C ALA A 11 -44.70 -62.14 22.09
N ARG A 12 -45.96 -61.70 21.98
CA ARG A 12 -46.36 -60.56 21.14
C ARG A 12 -45.85 -59.26 21.76
N CYS A 13 -44.89 -58.61 21.10
CA CYS A 13 -44.56 -57.21 21.37
C CYS A 13 -45.55 -56.30 20.65
N THR A 14 -46.39 -55.62 21.42
CA THR A 14 -47.18 -54.47 20.97
C THR A 14 -46.25 -53.33 20.52
N PRO A 15 -46.58 -52.63 19.42
CA PRO A 15 -45.79 -51.49 18.97
C PRO A 15 -45.91 -50.33 19.97
N MET A 16 -44.77 -49.87 20.49
CA MET A 16 -44.68 -48.60 21.19
C MET A 16 -44.99 -47.48 20.20
N HIS A 17 -46.07 -46.74 20.47
CA HIS A 17 -46.34 -45.46 19.82
C HIS A 17 -45.18 -44.49 20.14
N VAL A 18 -44.28 -44.33 19.18
CA VAL A 18 -43.29 -43.26 19.19
C VAL A 18 -44.03 -41.95 18.98
N TRP A 19 -44.13 -41.15 20.04
CA TRP A 19 -44.53 -39.76 19.96
C TRP A 19 -43.45 -38.97 19.21
N GLN A 20 -43.61 -38.83 17.90
CA GLN A 20 -42.85 -37.86 17.12
C GLN A 20 -43.34 -36.46 17.51
N ARG A 21 -42.59 -35.78 18.38
CA ARG A 21 -42.75 -34.34 18.57
C ARG A 21 -42.27 -33.65 17.29
N PRO A 22 -43.05 -32.74 16.68
CA PRO A 22 -42.55 -31.94 15.59
C PRO A 22 -41.37 -31.10 16.10
N LEU A 23 -40.24 -31.18 15.39
CA LEU A 23 -39.11 -30.28 15.60
C LEU A 23 -39.59 -28.84 15.40
N PRO A 24 -39.27 -27.91 16.32
CA PRO A 24 -39.64 -26.51 16.16
C PRO A 24 -39.02 -25.94 14.87
N GLN A 25 -39.84 -25.32 14.03
CA GLN A 25 -39.46 -24.73 12.73
C GLN A 25 -38.31 -23.70 12.84
N GLU A 26 -38.08 -23.16 14.03
CA GLU A 26 -36.97 -22.25 14.37
C GLU A 26 -35.57 -22.84 14.06
N LEU A 27 -35.38 -24.16 14.16
CA LEU A 27 -34.08 -24.82 13.95
C LEU A 27 -33.73 -25.09 12.47
N ALA A 28 -34.70 -24.98 11.56
CA ALA A 28 -34.47 -25.18 10.13
C ALA A 28 -33.91 -23.91 9.46
N LEU A 29 -34.30 -22.72 9.94
CA LEU A 29 -33.81 -21.45 9.43
C LEU A 29 -32.34 -21.19 9.78
N MET A 30 -31.85 -21.65 10.94
CA MET A 30 -30.44 -21.47 11.34
C MET A 30 -29.42 -22.35 10.57
N LYS A 31 -29.87 -23.41 9.89
CA LYS A 31 -28.96 -24.31 9.14
C LYS A 31 -28.76 -23.88 7.68
N ALA A 32 -29.67 -23.09 7.12
CA ALA A 32 -29.56 -22.54 5.76
C ALA A 32 -28.86 -21.18 5.71
N THR A 33 -28.76 -20.46 6.84
CA THR A 33 -28.13 -19.14 6.89
C THR A 33 -26.60 -19.18 7.02
N LEU A 34 -26.04 -20.16 7.74
CA LEU A 34 -24.58 -20.31 7.89
C LEU A 34 -23.81 -20.50 6.56
N PRO A 35 -24.21 -21.41 5.63
CA PRO A 35 -23.47 -21.58 4.38
C PRO A 35 -23.61 -20.37 3.45
N SER A 36 -24.70 -19.61 3.57
CA SER A 36 -24.96 -18.41 2.78
C SER A 36 -24.06 -17.24 3.21
N VAL A 37 -23.85 -17.05 4.52
CA VAL A 37 -22.93 -16.01 5.05
C VAL A 37 -21.47 -16.35 4.71
N LEU A 38 -21.08 -17.63 4.77
CA LEU A 38 -19.73 -18.07 4.42
C LEU A 38 -19.43 -17.88 2.92
N ALA A 39 -20.41 -18.10 2.04
CA ALA A 39 -20.27 -17.84 0.61
C ALA A 39 -20.09 -16.35 0.31
N ILE A 40 -20.84 -15.45 0.96
CA ILE A 40 -20.71 -13.98 0.78
C ILE A 40 -19.32 -13.48 1.23
N LEU A 41 -18.74 -14.07 2.28
CA LEU A 41 -17.38 -13.74 2.73
C LEU A 41 -16.27 -14.24 1.78
N LEU A 42 -16.53 -15.30 1.00
CA LEU A 42 -15.58 -15.85 0.01
C LEU A 42 -15.61 -15.12 -1.34
N PHE A 43 -16.67 -14.36 -1.64
CA PHE A 43 -16.74 -13.49 -2.83
C PHE A 43 -16.33 -12.04 -2.55
N ALA A 44 -15.95 -11.73 -1.30
CA ALA A 44 -15.34 -10.47 -0.94
C ALA A 44 -13.82 -10.49 -1.22
N ASP A 45 -13.41 -11.11 -2.33
CA ASP A 45 -12.17 -10.72 -3.01
C ASP A 45 -12.41 -9.36 -3.68
N CYS A 46 -12.57 -8.33 -2.84
CA CYS A 46 -12.19 -6.99 -3.23
C CYS A 46 -10.72 -7.10 -3.58
N SER A 47 -10.46 -7.33 -4.87
CA SER A 47 -9.24 -6.87 -5.49
C SER A 47 -9.23 -5.38 -5.19
N LEU A 48 -8.59 -5.00 -4.08
CA LEU A 48 -8.36 -3.60 -3.73
C LEU A 48 -7.41 -3.10 -4.80
N ALA A 49 -7.97 -2.77 -5.96
CA ALA A 49 -7.31 -2.01 -6.98
C ALA A 49 -6.74 -0.79 -6.26
N CYS A 50 -5.45 -0.56 -6.44
CA CYS A 50 -4.77 0.54 -5.79
C CYS A 50 -5.56 1.82 -6.06
N GLU A 51 -6.11 2.45 -5.02
CA GLU A 51 -7.00 3.62 -5.17
C GLU A 51 -6.30 4.79 -5.84
N HIS A 52 -4.96 4.81 -5.74
CA HIS A 52 -4.10 5.78 -6.41
C HIS A 52 -3.40 5.15 -7.61
N ASP A 53 -3.42 5.85 -8.73
CA ASP A 53 -2.67 5.48 -9.93
C ASP A 53 -1.36 6.27 -9.98
N LEU A 54 -0.21 5.59 -9.95
CA LEU A 54 1.08 6.24 -10.17
C LEU A 54 1.29 6.65 -11.62
N SER A 55 0.63 6.01 -12.58
CA SER A 55 0.84 6.24 -14.00
C SER A 55 0.66 7.72 -14.35
N GLY A 56 1.58 8.29 -15.11
CA GLY A 56 1.56 9.70 -15.49
C GLY A 56 2.85 10.43 -15.15
N VAL A 57 2.80 11.75 -15.29
CA VAL A 57 3.95 12.64 -15.10
C VAL A 57 3.73 13.46 -13.84
N TRP A 58 4.73 13.44 -12.96
CA TRP A 58 4.74 14.12 -11.69
C TRP A 58 5.92 15.09 -11.65
N LYS A 59 5.65 16.33 -11.26
CA LYS A 59 6.68 17.35 -11.12
C LYS A 59 6.82 17.75 -9.66
N SER A 60 8.06 17.88 -9.21
CA SER A 60 8.39 18.44 -7.90
C SER A 60 7.75 19.83 -7.77
N ASP A 61 7.14 20.08 -6.62
CA ASP A 61 6.46 21.33 -6.28
C ASP A 61 7.29 22.09 -5.26
N ALA A 62 8.05 23.06 -5.74
CA ALA A 62 8.95 23.87 -4.91
C ALA A 62 8.18 24.65 -3.83
N ASP A 63 7.02 25.22 -4.18
CA ASP A 63 6.27 26.10 -3.27
C ASP A 63 5.67 25.29 -2.11
N ALA A 64 5.00 24.18 -2.42
CA ALA A 64 4.44 23.30 -1.38
C ALA A 64 5.53 22.71 -0.48
N SER A 65 6.63 22.27 -1.09
CA SER A 65 7.77 21.70 -0.36
C SER A 65 8.43 22.73 0.55
N MET A 66 8.81 23.90 0.03
CA MET A 66 9.48 24.92 0.84
C MET A 66 8.56 25.52 1.89
N SER A 67 7.26 25.67 1.61
CA SER A 67 6.28 26.10 2.61
C SER A 67 6.24 25.13 3.79
N PHE A 68 6.11 23.82 3.53
CA PHE A 68 6.13 22.82 4.59
C PHE A 68 7.47 22.82 5.34
N ASN A 69 8.58 22.80 4.61
CA ASN A 69 9.92 22.66 5.19
C ASN A 69 10.29 23.85 6.09
N ARG A 70 9.99 25.08 5.66
CA ARG A 70 10.22 26.29 6.48
C ARG A 70 9.38 26.32 7.74
N ALA A 71 8.17 25.78 7.69
CA ALA A 71 7.28 25.72 8.85
C ALA A 71 7.66 24.58 9.84
N ASN A 72 8.24 23.48 9.37
CA ASN A 72 8.33 22.24 10.16
C ASN A 72 9.75 21.67 10.35
N ALA A 73 10.65 21.82 9.39
CA ALA A 73 11.90 21.05 9.32
C ALA A 73 13.10 21.70 10.04
N LYS A 74 12.94 22.87 10.68
CA LYS A 74 13.99 23.60 11.43
C LYS A 74 15.33 23.68 10.68
N LEU A 75 15.26 23.98 9.38
CA LEU A 75 16.43 23.98 8.50
C LEU A 75 17.43 25.09 8.88
N GLN A 76 18.72 24.77 8.79
CA GLN A 76 19.77 25.80 8.80
C GLN A 76 19.67 26.66 7.54
N SER A 77 20.00 27.95 7.60
CA SER A 77 19.85 28.87 6.47
C SER A 77 20.54 28.40 5.19
N LYS A 78 21.70 27.74 5.31
CA LYS A 78 22.41 27.16 4.15
C LYS A 78 21.62 26.02 3.49
N THR A 79 20.93 25.22 4.29
CA THR A 79 20.12 24.10 3.81
C THR A 79 18.81 24.59 3.23
N ASP A 80 18.17 25.60 3.85
CA ASP A 80 16.99 26.26 3.27
C ASP A 80 17.29 26.82 1.89
N ALA A 81 18.38 27.57 1.74
CA ALA A 81 18.79 28.15 0.46
C ALA A 81 19.10 27.08 -0.60
N PHE A 82 19.77 26.00 -0.19
CA PHE A 82 20.05 24.88 -1.09
C PHE A 82 18.76 24.18 -1.55
N LEU A 83 17.86 23.83 -0.64
CA LEU A 83 16.59 23.19 -0.98
C LEU A 83 15.69 24.10 -1.82
N ALA A 84 15.67 25.40 -1.54
CA ALA A 84 14.92 26.38 -2.32
C ALA A 84 15.38 26.47 -3.78
N ALA A 85 16.67 26.20 -4.05
CA ALA A 85 17.20 26.14 -5.41
C ALA A 85 17.06 24.75 -6.06
N LEU A 86 17.02 23.68 -5.25
CA LEU A 86 16.98 22.29 -5.74
C LEU A 86 15.56 21.82 -6.09
N LEU A 87 14.58 22.13 -5.23
CA LEU A 87 13.22 21.62 -5.35
C LEU A 87 12.48 22.28 -6.52
N GLY A 88 11.54 21.57 -7.12
CA GLY A 88 10.80 22.03 -8.31
C GLY A 88 11.37 21.59 -9.65
N HIS A 89 12.57 21.02 -9.66
CA HIS A 89 13.29 20.66 -10.88
C HIS A 89 13.14 19.18 -11.26
N LEU A 90 12.86 18.30 -10.29
CA LEU A 90 12.69 16.87 -10.52
C LEU A 90 11.36 16.54 -11.19
N THR A 91 11.41 15.70 -12.23
CA THR A 91 10.24 15.14 -12.92
C THR A 91 10.30 13.62 -12.86
N LEU A 92 9.19 12.98 -12.47
CA LEU A 92 9.02 11.54 -12.44
C LEU A 92 7.93 11.16 -13.44
N THR A 93 8.20 10.21 -14.32
CA THR A 93 7.20 9.64 -15.24
C THR A 93 7.07 8.16 -14.97
N PHE A 94 5.89 7.72 -14.57
CA PHE A 94 5.56 6.31 -14.39
C PHE A 94 4.74 5.84 -15.60
N ALA A 95 5.23 4.81 -16.29
CA ALA A 95 4.52 4.20 -17.42
C ALA A 95 4.73 2.68 -17.41
N GLY A 96 3.63 1.93 -17.23
CA GLY A 96 3.69 0.48 -17.11
C GLY A 96 4.49 0.04 -15.89
N HIS A 97 5.69 -0.51 -16.11
CA HIS A 97 6.60 -0.96 -15.05
C HIS A 97 7.92 -0.18 -15.04
N GLU A 98 7.98 0.96 -15.73
CA GLU A 98 9.16 1.80 -15.81
C GLU A 98 8.92 3.17 -15.15
N LEU A 99 9.90 3.60 -14.37
CA LEU A 99 10.05 4.96 -13.87
C LEU A 99 11.14 5.64 -14.69
N HIS A 100 10.79 6.79 -15.29
CA HIS A 100 11.73 7.73 -15.88
C HIS A 100 11.87 8.96 -14.96
N GLU A 101 13.06 9.12 -14.39
CA GLU A 101 13.43 10.17 -13.45
C GLU A 101 14.34 11.18 -14.17
N VAL A 102 13.91 12.44 -14.23
CA VAL A 102 14.65 13.52 -14.88
C VAL A 102 14.88 14.67 -13.91
N MET A 103 16.15 14.94 -13.63
CA MET A 103 16.64 16.12 -12.94
C MET A 103 17.50 16.90 -13.95
N PRO A 104 17.17 18.13 -14.33
CA PRO A 104 18.02 18.92 -15.22
C PRO A 104 19.30 19.37 -14.52
N ASP A 105 20.29 19.77 -15.31
CA ASP A 105 21.42 20.56 -14.80
C ASP A 105 20.90 21.91 -14.28
N ILE A 106 21.29 22.26 -13.07
CA ILE A 106 20.90 23.53 -12.43
C ILE A 106 22.07 24.13 -11.67
N GLU A 107 21.89 25.37 -11.20
CA GLU A 107 22.82 26.05 -10.31
C GLU A 107 22.23 26.09 -8.90
N VAL A 108 23.02 25.68 -7.90
CA VAL A 108 22.59 25.64 -6.50
C VAL A 108 23.61 26.37 -5.60
N PRO A 109 23.15 27.05 -4.54
CA PRO A 109 24.04 27.72 -3.61
C PRO A 109 24.71 26.70 -2.68
N VAL A 110 26.05 26.66 -2.68
CA VAL A 110 26.87 25.86 -1.76
C VAL A 110 27.86 26.79 -1.08
N ALA A 111 27.71 26.94 0.25
CA ALA A 111 28.55 27.85 1.06
C ALA A 111 28.57 29.30 0.51
N GLY A 112 27.42 29.78 0.02
CA GLY A 112 27.27 31.14 -0.51
C GLY A 112 27.76 31.35 -1.94
N GLN A 113 28.24 30.30 -2.60
CA GLN A 113 28.64 30.34 -4.01
C GLN A 113 27.67 29.54 -4.86
N SER A 114 27.32 30.05 -6.05
CA SER A 114 26.62 29.26 -7.05
C SER A 114 27.55 28.15 -7.54
N LYS A 115 27.08 26.90 -7.50
CA LYS A 115 27.80 25.76 -8.04
C LYS A 115 26.87 24.95 -8.94
N PRO A 116 27.42 24.36 -10.02
CA PRO A 116 26.65 23.46 -10.86
C PRO A 116 26.24 22.23 -10.07
N PHE A 117 24.97 21.87 -10.18
CA PHE A 117 24.41 20.60 -9.77
C PHE A 117 24.15 19.80 -11.04
N SER A 118 24.93 18.73 -11.24
CA SER A 118 24.74 17.82 -12.36
C SER A 118 23.41 17.10 -12.22
N GLY A 119 22.57 17.29 -13.23
CA GLY A 119 21.32 16.59 -13.39
C GLY A 119 21.52 15.10 -13.66
N SER A 120 20.40 14.41 -13.85
CA SER A 120 20.39 13.02 -14.27
C SER A 120 19.13 12.71 -15.07
N ASP A 121 19.26 11.80 -16.03
CA ASP A 121 18.16 11.22 -16.79
C ASP A 121 18.28 9.69 -16.65
N LYS A 122 17.36 9.08 -15.91
CA LYS A 122 17.43 7.66 -15.54
C LYS A 122 16.10 6.96 -15.81
N ARG A 123 16.18 5.80 -16.45
CA ARG A 123 15.06 4.86 -16.56
C ARG A 123 15.36 3.63 -15.73
N LYS A 124 14.41 3.23 -14.88
CA LYS A 124 14.53 2.06 -14.02
C LYS A 124 13.21 1.33 -13.89
N PRO A 125 13.22 -0.01 -13.85
CA PRO A 125 12.01 -0.75 -13.52
C PRO A 125 11.59 -0.42 -12.09
N TYR A 126 10.29 -0.37 -11.85
CA TYR A 126 9.74 -0.22 -10.51
C TYR A 126 8.66 -1.28 -10.23
N LYS A 127 8.41 -1.53 -8.94
CA LYS A 127 7.36 -2.45 -8.47
C LYS A 127 6.59 -1.80 -7.34
N ILE A 128 5.27 -1.93 -7.34
CA ILE A 128 4.44 -1.57 -6.19
C ILE A 128 4.55 -2.70 -5.16
N LEU A 129 4.93 -2.34 -3.93
CA LEU A 129 5.04 -3.24 -2.79
C LEU A 129 3.79 -3.22 -1.92
N PHE A 130 3.19 -2.03 -1.77
CA PHE A 130 2.00 -1.81 -0.95
C PHE A 130 1.21 -0.62 -1.49
N CYS A 131 -0.11 -0.66 -1.34
CA CYS A 131 -0.99 0.45 -1.65
C CYS A 131 -2.16 0.52 -0.67
N SER A 132 -2.54 1.74 -0.32
CA SER A 132 -3.77 2.06 0.41
C SER A 132 -4.36 3.39 -0.09
N ALA A 133 -5.49 3.79 0.51
CA ALA A 133 -6.15 5.07 0.27
C ALA A 133 -5.28 6.32 0.52
N SER A 134 -4.15 6.19 1.24
CA SER A 134 -3.32 7.34 1.62
C SER A 134 -1.86 7.21 1.20
N MET A 135 -1.43 6.06 0.70
CA MET A 135 -0.02 5.86 0.37
C MET A 135 0.21 4.76 -0.66
N ILE A 136 1.33 4.89 -1.36
CA ILE A 136 1.93 3.83 -2.16
C ILE A 136 3.37 3.62 -1.68
N VAL A 137 3.74 2.37 -1.47
CA VAL A 137 5.13 1.97 -1.28
C VAL A 137 5.57 1.23 -2.53
N TRP A 138 6.68 1.66 -3.12
CA TRP A 138 7.23 1.06 -4.34
C TRP A 138 8.73 0.85 -4.20
N SER A 139 9.29 -0.08 -4.98
CA SER A 139 10.73 -0.28 -5.08
C SER A 139 11.27 0.01 -6.47
N ALA A 140 12.49 0.54 -6.52
CA ALA A 140 13.32 0.55 -7.72
C ALA A 140 14.80 0.52 -7.35
N LYS A 141 15.66 0.30 -8.35
CA LYS A 141 17.11 0.34 -8.14
C LYS A 141 17.55 1.73 -7.67
N ARG A 142 18.41 1.77 -6.64
CA ARG A 142 19.00 3.01 -6.12
C ARG A 142 19.75 3.76 -7.22
N SER A 143 19.63 5.09 -7.19
CA SER A 143 20.30 5.97 -8.15
C SER A 143 21.82 6.04 -7.97
N PHE A 144 22.33 5.76 -6.76
CA PHE A 144 23.74 5.97 -6.38
C PHE A 144 24.38 4.81 -5.60
N ALA A 145 23.68 3.68 -5.41
CA ALA A 145 24.17 2.53 -4.65
C ALA A 145 23.66 1.21 -5.25
N GLU A 146 24.21 0.10 -4.79
CA GLU A 146 23.67 -1.23 -5.11
C GLU A 146 22.41 -1.52 -4.30
N GLY A 147 21.48 -2.28 -4.88
CA GLY A 147 20.24 -2.70 -4.24
C GLY A 147 18.97 -1.97 -4.72
N GLU A 148 17.83 -2.52 -4.32
CA GLU A 148 16.53 -1.86 -4.44
C GLU A 148 16.31 -0.96 -3.21
N GLU A 149 15.63 0.17 -3.43
CA GLU A 149 15.17 1.06 -2.37
C GLU A 149 13.65 1.11 -2.40
N ALA A 150 13.04 0.96 -1.23
CA ALA A 150 11.62 1.16 -1.05
C ALA A 150 11.36 2.64 -0.74
N THR A 151 10.51 3.28 -1.55
CA THR A 151 10.11 4.67 -1.37
C THR A 151 8.61 4.73 -1.09
N THR A 152 8.24 5.55 -0.11
CA THR A 152 6.84 5.77 0.28
C THR A 152 6.35 7.10 -0.27
N PHE A 153 5.32 7.06 -1.10
CA PHE A 153 4.56 8.21 -1.55
C PHE A 153 3.33 8.36 -0.65
N ASN A 154 3.20 9.51 -0.01
CA ASN A 154 2.10 9.82 0.89
C ASN A 154 1.15 10.78 0.16
N PHE A 155 -0.04 10.30 -0.20
CA PHE A 155 -1.00 11.04 -1.00
C PHE A 155 -1.77 12.04 -0.13
N VAL A 156 -1.88 13.27 -0.63
CA VAL A 156 -2.79 14.29 -0.10
C VAL A 156 -4.14 14.17 -0.80
N ASP A 157 -4.10 13.94 -2.12
CA ASP A 157 -5.21 13.70 -3.03
C ASP A 157 -4.70 12.90 -4.25
N ALA A 158 -5.54 12.64 -5.25
CA ALA A 158 -5.19 11.81 -6.41
C ALA A 158 -4.05 12.39 -7.29
N ASP A 159 -3.78 13.69 -7.19
CA ASP A 159 -2.85 14.44 -8.04
C ASP A 159 -1.70 15.06 -7.24
N THR A 160 -1.62 14.80 -5.93
CA THR A 160 -0.60 15.35 -5.05
C THR A 160 -0.12 14.31 -4.05
N PHE A 161 1.19 14.08 -4.02
CA PHE A 161 1.82 13.29 -2.96
C PHE A 161 3.08 13.98 -2.43
N TRP A 162 3.61 13.50 -1.31
CA TRP A 162 4.93 13.88 -0.83
C TRP A 162 5.77 12.67 -0.44
N VAL A 163 7.08 12.84 -0.54
CA VAL A 163 8.10 11.91 -0.07
C VAL A 163 8.85 12.52 1.10
N TYR A 164 9.28 11.66 2.03
CA TYR A 164 10.12 12.09 3.15
C TYR A 164 11.56 12.21 2.68
N ALA A 165 12.12 13.42 2.80
CA ALA A 165 13.50 13.73 2.46
C ALA A 165 14.36 13.68 3.72
N GLY A 166 14.49 12.49 4.30
CA GLY A 166 15.41 12.21 5.40
C GLY A 166 16.00 10.82 5.23
N SER A 167 17.16 10.60 5.83
CA SER A 167 17.89 9.34 5.68
C SER A 167 18.38 8.86 7.03
N THR A 168 18.30 7.55 7.26
CA THR A 168 18.96 6.87 8.38
C THR A 168 20.36 6.39 8.00
N GLU A 169 20.80 6.62 6.76
CA GLU A 169 22.10 6.20 6.28
C GLU A 169 23.22 7.10 6.84
N PRO A 170 24.28 6.52 7.41
CA PRO A 170 25.41 7.30 7.92
C PRO A 170 26.00 8.22 6.86
N GLY A 171 26.13 9.51 7.18
CA GLY A 171 26.71 10.52 6.28
C GLY A 171 25.70 11.25 5.40
N LEU A 172 24.44 10.82 5.37
CA LEU A 172 23.34 11.60 4.80
C LEU A 172 22.60 12.37 5.90
N PRO A 173 22.19 13.63 5.66
CA PRO A 173 21.48 14.40 6.66
C PRO A 173 20.04 13.90 6.82
N ASP A 174 19.61 13.68 8.06
CA ASP A 174 18.19 13.50 8.39
C ASP A 174 17.52 14.88 8.48
N LEU A 175 17.00 15.37 7.35
CA LEU A 175 16.52 16.75 7.23
C LEU A 175 15.10 16.95 7.77
N HIS A 176 14.40 15.89 8.17
CA HIS A 176 12.96 15.93 8.51
C HIS A 176 12.10 16.72 7.50
N ALA A 177 12.55 16.75 6.24
CA ALA A 177 11.95 17.55 5.18
C ALA A 177 10.98 16.71 4.32
N ARG A 178 10.16 17.38 3.54
CA ARG A 178 9.30 16.78 2.53
C ARG A 178 9.57 17.39 1.17
N GLU A 179 9.47 16.55 0.15
CA GLU A 179 9.34 16.99 -1.24
C GLU A 179 7.96 16.58 -1.74
N TYR A 180 7.17 17.56 -2.15
CA TYR A 180 5.84 17.40 -2.73
C TYR A 180 5.96 17.28 -4.25
N PHE A 181 5.06 16.52 -4.83
CA PHE A 181 4.92 16.35 -6.27
C PHE A 181 3.47 16.56 -6.67
N ARG A 182 3.28 17.18 -7.83
CA ARG A 182 1.96 17.32 -8.47
C ARG A 182 1.93 16.60 -9.81
N ARG A 183 0.82 15.97 -10.11
CA ARG A 183 0.56 15.42 -11.44
C ARG A 183 0.41 16.56 -12.45
N VAL A 184 1.05 16.43 -13.60
CA VAL A 184 1.00 17.43 -14.68
C VAL A 184 0.54 16.84 -16.01
N ARG A 185 0.50 15.52 -16.14
CA ARG A 185 -0.06 14.79 -17.29
C ARG A 185 -0.44 13.38 -16.89
#